data_AF-A0A8I2HAC2-F1
#
_entry.id   AF-A0A8I2HAC2-F1
#
_cell.length_a   1.000
_cell.length_b   1.000
_cell.length_c   1.000
_cell.angle_alpha   90.00
_cell.angle_beta   90.00
_cell.angle_gamma   90.00
#
_symmetry.space_group_name_H-M   'P 1'
#
loop_
_entity.id
_entity.type
_entity.pdbx_description
1 polymer ?
#
loop_
_entity_poly.entity_id
_entity_poly.type
_entity_poly.pdbx_seq_one_letter_code
_entity_poly.pdbx_strand_id
1 'polypeptide(L)' 'MKQDNDICDFGLHAGEPYSTLPASFLNWMIETDHAKCELAKFELDRRVSAVAQNARKYSNFEC' A
#
# COMPACT_ATOMS: atom_id res chain seq x y z
N MET A 1 16.75 2.17 -5.23
CA MET A 1 15.75 2.15 -6.31
C MET A 1 14.63 3.08 -5.91
N LYS A 2 14.34 4.11 -6.70
CA LYS A 2 13.16 4.94 -6.49
C LYS A 2 11.96 4.01 -6.66
N GLN A 3 11.06 3.97 -5.68
CA GLN A 3 9.73 3.38 -5.87
C GLN A 3 9.06 4.34 -6.85
N ASP A 4 9.23 4.07 -8.13
CA ASP A 4 8.54 4.83 -9.16
C ASP A 4 7.05 4.72 -8.84
N ASN A 5 6.44 5.89 -8.73
CA ASN A 5 5.08 6.05 -8.26
C ASN A 5 4.16 5.28 -9.20
N ASP A 6 3.84 4.03 -8.87
CA ASP A 6 2.79 3.32 -9.58
C ASP A 6 1.54 4.20 -9.44
N ILE A 7 1.03 4.67 -10.58
CA ILE A 7 -0.13 5.55 -10.65
C ILE A 7 -1.33 4.67 -10.98
N CYS A 8 -2.40 4.85 -10.20
CA CYS A 8 -3.70 4.29 -10.53
C CYS A 8 -4.21 4.96 -11.81
N ASP A 9 -4.59 4.20 -12.83
CA ASP A 9 -5.05 4.72 -14.12
C ASP A 9 -6.53 4.43 -14.39
N PHE A 10 -7.30 4.08 -13.34
CA PHE A 10 -8.69 3.69 -13.46
C PHE A 10 -9.53 4.13 -12.26
N GLY A 11 -10.85 4.09 -12.44
CA GLY A 11 -11.82 4.38 -11.38
C GLY A 11 -11.73 5.81 -10.86
N LEU A 12 -12.22 6.01 -9.63
CA LEU A 12 -12.28 7.32 -8.98
C LEU A 12 -10.90 7.91 -8.69
N HIS A 13 -9.89 7.05 -8.51
CA HIS A 13 -8.54 7.44 -8.11
C HIS A 13 -7.55 7.52 -9.29
N ALA A 14 -8.04 7.63 -10.52
CA ALA A 14 -7.18 7.75 -11.69
C ALA A 14 -6.28 9.00 -11.59
N GLY A 15 -4.98 8.82 -11.81
CA GLY A 15 -3.95 9.84 -11.66
C GLY A 15 -3.30 9.89 -10.26
N GLU A 16 -3.82 9.17 -9.28
CA GLU A 16 -3.27 9.13 -7.93
C GLU A 16 -2.23 8.00 -7.77
N PRO A 17 -1.12 8.23 -7.03
CA PRO A 17 -0.20 7.15 -6.67
C PRO A 17 -0.86 6.06 -5.82
N TYR A 18 -0.46 4.80 -5.99
CA TYR A 18 -0.93 3.69 -5.13
C TYR A 18 -0.68 3.94 -3.64
N SER A 19 0.39 4.67 -3.32
CA SER A 19 0.73 5.06 -1.95
C SER A 19 -0.30 5.97 -1.27
N THR A 20 -1.13 6.69 -2.04
CA THR A 20 -2.17 7.59 -1.51
C THR A 20 -3.56 6.93 -1.47
N LEU A 21 -3.73 5.76 -2.10
CA LEU A 21 -5.02 5.11 -2.18
C LEU A 21 -5.53 4.62 -0.81
N PRO A 22 -6.84 4.71 -0.54
CA PRO A 22 -7.44 4.14 0.67
C PRO A 22 -7.20 2.63 0.75
N ALA A 23 -6.92 2.11 1.95
CA ALA A 23 -6.74 0.66 2.15
C ALA A 23 -8.00 -0.14 1.75
N SER A 24 -9.20 0.43 1.94
CA SER A 24 -10.45 -0.18 1.49
C SER A 24 -10.51 -0.35 -0.03
N PHE A 25 -10.01 0.61 -0.79
CA PHE A 25 -9.95 0.52 -2.26
C PHE A 25 -8.96 -0.55 -2.70
N LEU A 26 -7.78 -0.60 -2.07
CA LEU A 26 -6.77 -1.63 -2.34
C LEU A 26 -7.29 -3.04 -2.03
N ASN A 27 -7.98 -3.22 -0.90
CA ASN A 27 -8.62 -4.50 -0.55
C ASN A 27 -9.69 -4.88 -1.58
N TRP A 28 -10.54 -3.95 -1.99
CA TRP A 28 -11.54 -4.20 -3.02
C TRP A 28 -10.90 -4.69 -4.34
N MET A 29 -9.77 -4.11 -4.76
CA MET A 29 -9.06 -4.57 -5.97
C MET A 29 -8.63 -6.04 -5.84
N ILE A 30 -8.27 -6.50 -4.65
CA ILE A 30 -7.85 -7.87 -4.38
C ILE A 30 -9.05 -8.80 -4.34
N GLU A 31 -10.09 -8.41 -3.61
CA GLU A 31 -11.32 -9.19 -3.43
C GLU A 31 -12.06 -9.43 -4.75
N THR A 32 -11.95 -8.49 -5.69
CA THR A 32 -12.59 -8.58 -7.01
C THR A 32 -11.70 -9.19 -8.10
N ASP A 33 -10.50 -9.65 -7.74
CA ASP A 33 -9.48 -10.13 -8.69
C ASP A 33 -9.24 -9.15 -9.84
N HIS A 34 -9.14 -7.86 -9.51
CA HIS A 34 -8.90 -6.82 -10.49
C HIS A 34 -7.55 -7.07 -11.20
N ALA A 35 -7.45 -6.71 -12.48
CA ALA A 35 -6.24 -6.94 -13.30
C ALA A 35 -4.94 -6.36 -12.73
N LYS A 36 -5.04 -5.44 -11.75
CA LYS A 36 -3.92 -4.79 -11.07
C LYS A 36 -3.87 -5.07 -9.56
N CYS A 37 -4.51 -6.15 -9.10
CA CYS A 37 -4.59 -6.51 -7.68
C CYS A 37 -3.20 -6.74 -7.05
N GLU A 38 -2.20 -7.17 -7.82
CA GLU A 38 -0.82 -7.35 -7.36
C GLU A 38 -0.17 -6.03 -6.90
N LEU A 39 -0.44 -4.91 -7.57
CA LEU A 39 0.03 -3.59 -7.14
C LEU A 39 -0.63 -3.19 -5.81
N ALA A 40 -1.90 -3.55 -5.62
CA ALA A 40 -2.60 -3.31 -4.36
C ALA A 40 -2.04 -4.17 -3.21
N LYS A 41 -1.75 -5.46 -3.45
CA LYS A 41 -1.10 -6.34 -2.47
C LYS A 41 0.26 -5.79 -2.06
N PHE A 42 1.09 -5.41 -3.03
CA PHE A 42 2.40 -4.84 -2.78
C PHE A 42 2.34 -3.58 -1.89
N GLU A 43 1.42 -2.67 -2.18
CA GLU A 43 1.24 -1.45 -1.39
C GLU A 43 0.77 -1.77 0.05
N LEU A 44 -0.17 -2.69 0.22
CA LEU A 44 -0.62 -3.11 1.55
C LEU A 44 0.50 -3.76 2.35
N ASP A 45 1.29 -4.64 1.74
CA ASP A 45 2.45 -5.29 2.37
C ASP A 45 3.52 -4.26 2.77
N ARG A 46 3.73 -3.23 1.94
CA ARG A 46 4.61 -2.10 2.27
C ARG A 46 4.11 -1.36 3.52
N ARG A 47 2.80 -1.11 3.63
CA ARG A 47 2.21 -0.46 4.81
C ARG A 47 2.36 -1.30 6.08
N VAL A 48 2.07 -2.61 6.01
CA VAL A 48 2.26 -3.54 7.14
C VAL A 48 3.72 -3.56 7.57
N SER A 49 4.65 -3.64 6.62
CA SER A 49 6.09 -3.60 6.88
C SER A 49 6.50 -2.29 7.55
N ALA A 50 6.02 -1.14 7.07
CA ALA A 50 6.32 0.16 7.66
C ALA A 50 5.86 0.25 9.13
N VAL A 51 4.64 -0.24 9.42
CA VAL A 51 4.12 -0.29 10.79
C VAL A 51 4.96 -1.23 11.67
N ALA A 52 5.29 -2.43 11.17
CA ALA A 52 6.09 -3.40 11.91
C ALA A 52 7.49 -2.87 12.25
N GLN A 53 8.15 -2.18 11.30
CA GLN A 53 9.44 -1.55 11.55
C GLN A 53 9.33 -0.39 12.53
N ASN A 54 8.23 0.37 12.52
CA ASN A 54 8.01 1.43 13.48
C ASN A 54 7.82 0.89 14.90
N ALA A 55 6.99 -0.14 15.06
CA ALA A 55 6.77 -0.79 16.36
C ALA A 55 8.07 -1.33 16.96
N ARG A 56 8.91 -2.00 16.14
CA ARG A 56 10.24 -2.49 16.57
C ARG A 56 11.19 -1.37 17.00
N LYS A 57 11.12 -0.20 16.37
CA LYS A 57 11.92 0.95 16.80
C LYS A 57 11.53 1.36 18.21
N TYR A 58 10.23 1.54 18.50
CA TYR A 58 9.77 2.00 19.81
C TYR A 58 9.92 0.96 20.93
N SER A 59 9.81 -0.34 20.66
CA SER A 59 10.06 -1.39 21.66
C SER A 59 11.53 -1.44 22.13
N ASN A 60 12.47 -0.94 21.32
CA ASN A 60 13.89 -0.89 21.66
C ASN A 60 14.27 0.37 22.48
N PHE A 61 13.32 1.27 22.77
CA PHE A 61 13.52 2.47 23.59
C PHE A 61 12.89 2.36 24.99
N GLU A 62 12.21 1.26 25.32
CA GLU A 62 11.79 1.00 26.70
C GLU A 62 12.99 0.46 27.50
N CYS A 63 13.46 1.27 28.45
CA CYS A 63 14.51 0.99 29.45
C CYS A 63 13.84 0.61 30.77
#